data_AF-A0A6L3A143-F1
#
_entry.id   AF-A0A6L3A143-F1
#
_cell.length_a   1.000
_cell.length_b   1.000
_cell.length_c   1.000
_cell.angle_alpha   90.00
_cell.angle_beta   90.00
_cell.angle_gamma   90.00
#
_symmetry.space_group_name_H-M   'P 1'
#
loop_
_entity.id
_entity.type
_entity.pdbx_description
1 polymer ?
#
loop_
_entity_poly.entity_id
_entity_poly.type
_entity_poly.pdbx_seq_one_letter_code
_entity_poly.pdbx_strand_id
1 'polypeptide(L)'
;MTAILNFFSSVWAACCFISTAVMRHFGLPADCHYLQVLRRFRDNYVLKSHNTERIADIRRYYAIAPAVVAWVEGQSNADTIWKELANVIADCVARIECGDEEGAYALYKTKVLSFEQRVHQVEES
;
A
#
# COMPACT_ATOMS: atom_id res chain seq x y z
N MET A 1 -5.84 -3.35 -36.06
CA MET A 1 -6.96 -2.85 -35.23
C MET A 1 -7.32 -3.95 -34.24
N THR A 2 -7.44 -3.57 -32.96
CA THR A 2 -8.01 -4.35 -31.83
C THR A 2 -7.34 -5.67 -31.44
N ALA A 3 -6.21 -5.61 -30.73
CA ALA A 3 -5.75 -6.71 -29.85
C ALA A 3 -4.75 -6.26 -28.75
N ILE A 4 -4.83 -5.02 -28.23
CA ILE A 4 -4.00 -4.58 -27.08
C ILE A 4 -4.86 -3.99 -25.93
N LEU A 5 -6.16 -3.81 -26.12
CA LEU A 5 -7.05 -3.18 -25.13
C LEU A 5 -8.01 -4.21 -24.51
N ASN A 6 -7.52 -5.37 -24.08
CA ASN A 6 -8.36 -6.36 -23.37
C ASN A 6 -7.60 -7.17 -22.30
N PHE A 7 -6.84 -6.49 -21.43
CA PHE A 7 -6.44 -7.09 -20.15
C PHE A 7 -6.18 -6.11 -18.99
N PHE A 8 -6.72 -4.88 -19.04
CA PHE A 8 -6.57 -3.94 -17.92
C PHE A 8 -7.91 -3.36 -17.42
N SER A 9 -9.03 -4.00 -17.78
CA SER A 9 -10.38 -3.48 -17.54
C SER A 9 -11.12 -4.11 -16.35
N SER A 10 -10.54 -5.06 -15.60
CA SER A 10 -11.30 -5.72 -14.51
C SER A 10 -10.48 -6.24 -13.31
N VAL A 11 -9.19 -5.86 -13.20
CA VAL A 11 -8.32 -6.21 -12.05
C VAL A 11 -7.61 -4.97 -11.46
N TRP A 12 -7.94 -3.77 -11.94
CA TRP A 12 -7.21 -2.53 -11.59
C TRP A 12 -7.94 -1.65 -10.56
N ALA A 13 -8.41 -2.27 -9.47
CA ALA A 13 -8.82 -1.58 -8.24
C ALA A 13 -8.03 -2.11 -7.02
N ALA A 14 -6.76 -2.48 -7.24
CA ALA A 14 -5.88 -3.16 -6.29
C ALA A 14 -5.01 -2.22 -5.43
N CYS A 15 -5.37 -0.96 -5.22
CA CYS A 15 -4.53 -0.12 -4.35
C CYS A 15 -4.89 -0.48 -2.90
N CYS A 16 -4.03 -1.13 -2.11
CA CYS A 16 -2.58 -1.17 -2.17
C CYS A 16 -2.09 -2.61 -1.97
N PHE A 17 -1.16 -3.06 -2.83
CA PHE A 17 -0.62 -4.42 -2.79
C PHE A 17 0.08 -4.73 -1.45
N ILE A 18 0.74 -3.75 -0.83
CA ILE A 18 1.35 -3.88 0.51
C ILE A 18 0.27 -4.18 1.57
N SER A 19 -0.79 -3.37 1.68
CA SER A 19 -1.83 -3.61 2.67
C SER A 19 -2.57 -4.93 2.43
N THR A 20 -2.75 -5.32 1.16
CA THR A 20 -3.30 -6.62 0.81
C THR A 20 -2.38 -7.77 1.23
N ALA A 21 -1.06 -7.64 1.01
CA ALA A 21 -0.07 -8.62 1.42
C ALA A 21 -0.03 -8.75 2.95
N VAL A 22 -0.11 -7.64 3.68
CA VAL A 22 -0.20 -7.64 5.14
C VAL A 22 -1.45 -8.41 5.61
N MET A 23 -2.63 -8.09 5.07
CA MET A 23 -3.85 -8.81 5.45
C MET A 23 -3.75 -10.31 5.16
N ARG A 24 -3.19 -10.69 4.01
CA ARG A 24 -2.98 -12.09 3.64
C ARG A 24 -2.01 -12.80 4.58
N HIS A 25 -0.91 -12.15 4.97
CA HIS A 25 0.05 -12.70 5.93
C HIS A 25 -0.62 -13.04 7.27
N PHE A 26 -1.54 -12.20 7.73
CA PHE A 26 -2.32 -12.43 8.96
C PHE A 26 -3.62 -13.25 8.75
N GLY A 27 -3.83 -13.84 7.57
CA GLY A 27 -5.01 -14.68 7.28
C GLY A 27 -6.34 -13.93 7.25
N LEU A 28 -6.31 -12.61 7.08
CA LEU A 28 -7.50 -11.76 7.02
C LEU A 28 -8.15 -11.80 5.63
N PRO A 29 -9.49 -11.70 5.54
CA PRO A 29 -10.20 -11.78 4.28
C PRO A 29 -9.96 -10.53 3.41
N ALA A 30 -10.15 -10.67 2.09
CA ALA A 30 -9.86 -9.62 1.11
C ALA A 30 -10.81 -8.40 1.18
N ASP A 31 -11.90 -8.53 1.92
CA ASP A 31 -12.91 -7.52 2.22
C ASP A 31 -12.91 -7.14 3.71
N CYS A 32 -11.84 -7.39 4.46
CA CYS A 32 -11.76 -6.98 5.86
C CYS A 32 -11.88 -5.46 6.04
N HIS A 33 -12.29 -5.05 7.24
CA HIS A 33 -12.50 -3.65 7.64
C HIS A 33 -11.36 -2.72 7.22
N TYR A 34 -10.11 -3.10 7.52
CA TYR A 34 -8.93 -2.31 7.19
C TYR A 34 -8.82 -2.01 5.69
N LEU A 35 -9.05 -3.01 4.82
CA LEU A 35 -9.00 -2.81 3.37
C LEU A 35 -10.17 -1.99 2.87
N GLN A 36 -11.37 -2.13 3.46
CA GLN A 36 -12.51 -1.30 3.09
C GLN A 36 -12.26 0.17 3.41
N VAL A 37 -11.76 0.49 4.61
CA VAL A 37 -11.41 1.86 5.01
C VAL A 37 -10.34 2.45 4.11
N LEU A 38 -9.23 1.72 3.90
CA LEU A 38 -8.13 2.19 3.04
C LEU A 38 -8.55 2.41 1.59
N ARG A 39 -9.37 1.51 1.02
CA ARG A 39 -9.89 1.66 -0.35
C ARG A 39 -10.80 2.88 -0.47
N ARG A 40 -11.72 3.07 0.49
CA ARG A 40 -12.61 4.24 0.53
C ARG A 40 -11.82 5.53 0.66
N PHE A 41 -10.81 5.56 1.53
CA PHE A 41 -9.91 6.69 1.71
C PHE A 41 -9.18 7.04 0.42
N ARG A 42 -8.57 6.05 -0.23
CA ARG A 42 -7.94 6.26 -1.54
C ARG A 42 -8.90 6.85 -2.56
N ASP A 43 -10.07 6.23 -2.73
CA ASP A 43 -11.01 6.59 -3.79
C ASP A 43 -11.66 7.96 -3.58
N ASN A 44 -11.89 8.34 -2.32
CA ASN A 44 -12.62 9.55 -2.00
C ASN A 44 -11.75 10.73 -1.57
N TYR A 45 -10.52 10.48 -1.13
CA TYR A 45 -9.63 11.51 -0.65
C TYR A 45 -8.37 11.64 -1.52
N VAL A 46 -7.65 10.54 -1.71
CA VAL A 46 -6.36 10.58 -2.43
C VAL A 46 -6.55 10.84 -3.93
N LEU A 47 -7.47 10.10 -4.58
CA LEU A 47 -7.72 10.22 -6.03
C LEU A 47 -8.56 11.45 -6.41
N LYS A 48 -9.42 11.94 -5.51
CA LYS A 48 -10.20 13.17 -5.74
C LYS A 48 -9.41 14.44 -5.49
N SER A 49 -8.20 14.33 -4.96
CA SER A 49 -7.31 15.47 -4.83
C SER A 49 -6.89 15.96 -6.22
N HIS A 50 -6.97 17.27 -6.46
CA HIS A 50 -6.36 17.90 -7.62
C HIS A 50 -4.82 17.92 -7.56
N ASN A 51 -4.22 17.33 -6.51
CA ASN A 51 -2.78 17.25 -6.33
C ASN A 51 -2.19 16.08 -7.15
N THR A 52 -1.38 16.43 -8.15
CA THR A 52 -0.70 15.49 -9.05
C THR A 52 0.33 14.61 -8.33
N GLU A 53 0.89 15.07 -7.21
CA GLU A 53 1.83 14.30 -6.39
C GLU A 53 1.16 13.04 -5.81
N ARG A 54 -0.09 13.14 -5.38
CA ARG A 54 -0.81 11.99 -4.79
C ARG A 54 -1.08 10.89 -5.80
N ILE A 55 -1.38 11.29 -7.04
CA ILE A 55 -1.53 10.36 -8.15
C ILE A 55 -0.19 9.70 -8.48
N ALA A 56 0.90 10.46 -8.45
CA ALA A 56 2.25 9.94 -8.65
C ALA A 56 2.65 8.94 -7.54
N ASP A 57 2.32 9.25 -6.29
CA ASP A 57 2.57 8.38 -5.13
C ASP A 57 1.83 7.05 -5.27
N ILE A 58 0.53 7.04 -5.67
CA ILE A 58 -0.20 5.80 -5.94
C ILE A 58 0.52 4.94 -7.00
N ARG A 59 0.96 5.56 -8.11
CA ARG A 59 1.69 4.84 -9.17
C ARG A 59 3.01 4.27 -8.66
N ARG A 60 3.76 5.05 -7.87
CA ARG A 60 4.99 4.61 -7.24
C ARG A 60 4.74 3.40 -6.34
N TYR A 61 3.73 3.45 -5.49
CA TYR A 61 3.39 2.35 -4.58
C TYR A 61 3.08 1.06 -5.33
N TYR A 62 2.38 1.14 -6.47
CA TYR A 62 2.16 -0.03 -7.31
C TYR A 62 3.43 -0.60 -7.92
N ALA A 63 4.37 0.26 -8.33
CA ALA A 63 5.63 -0.18 -8.90
C ALA A 63 6.51 -0.89 -7.86
N ILE A 64 6.62 -0.34 -6.65
CA ILE A 64 7.54 -0.85 -5.62
C ILE A 64 6.96 -1.97 -4.75
N ALA A 65 5.63 -2.08 -4.65
CA ALA A 65 5.02 -3.00 -3.69
C ALA A 65 5.41 -4.49 -3.89
N PRO A 66 5.52 -5.04 -5.11
CA PRO A 66 5.99 -6.42 -5.29
C PRO A 66 7.41 -6.62 -4.77
N ALA A 67 8.31 -5.66 -5.01
CA ALA A 67 9.69 -5.72 -4.53
C ALA A 67 9.76 -5.62 -3.01
N VAL A 68 8.97 -4.72 -2.39
CA VAL A 68 8.87 -4.62 -0.93
C VAL A 68 8.38 -5.94 -0.34
N VAL A 69 7.32 -6.54 -0.88
CA VAL A 69 6.78 -7.82 -0.35
C VAL A 69 7.81 -8.94 -0.46
N ALA A 70 8.44 -9.12 -1.63
CA ALA A 70 9.48 -10.13 -1.82
C ALA A 70 10.67 -9.91 -0.87
N TRP A 71 11.07 -8.65 -0.67
CA TRP A 71 12.14 -8.30 0.25
C TRP A 71 11.78 -8.67 1.69
N VAL A 72 10.56 -8.37 2.16
CA VAL A 72 10.08 -8.73 3.51
C VAL A 72 10.07 -10.24 3.69
N GLU A 73 9.56 -11.00 2.73
CA GLU A 73 9.51 -12.47 2.77
C GLU A 73 10.91 -13.11 2.84
N GLY A 74 11.92 -12.45 2.26
CA GLY A 74 13.31 -12.89 2.31
C GLY A 74 14.06 -12.55 3.59
N GLN A 75 13.49 -11.75 4.50
CA GLN A 75 14.17 -11.36 5.74
C GLN A 75 14.10 -12.46 6.80
N SER A 76 15.19 -12.66 7.54
CA SER A 76 15.22 -13.56 8.71
C SER A 76 14.27 -13.12 9.84
N ASN A 77 13.91 -11.84 9.88
CA ASN A 77 12.97 -11.25 10.83
C ASN A 77 11.63 -10.82 10.16
N ALA A 78 11.20 -11.51 9.09
CA ALA A 78 9.99 -11.21 8.35
C ALA A 78 8.75 -10.94 9.23
N ASP A 79 8.47 -11.79 10.21
CA ASP A 79 7.32 -11.64 11.12
C ASP A 79 7.31 -10.30 11.87
N THR A 80 8.48 -9.82 12.29
CA THR A 80 8.61 -8.53 12.96
C THR A 80 8.27 -7.39 12.00
N ILE A 81 8.71 -7.49 10.75
CA ILE A 81 8.45 -6.49 9.72
C ILE A 81 6.97 -6.50 9.29
N TRP A 82 6.36 -7.68 9.20
CA TRP A 82 4.91 -7.79 8.94
C TRP A 82 4.08 -7.16 10.05
N LYS A 83 4.46 -7.36 11.32
CA LYS A 83 3.84 -6.68 12.46
C LYS A 83 4.02 -5.17 12.41
N GLU A 84 5.20 -4.69 12.02
CA GLU A 84 5.45 -3.26 11.81
C GLU A 84 4.50 -2.66 10.77
N LEU A 85 4.37 -3.31 9.60
CA LEU A 85 3.46 -2.88 8.54
C LEU A 85 1.98 -2.93 8.97
N ALA A 86 1.58 -3.96 9.73
CA ALA A 86 0.23 -4.08 10.26
C ALA A 86 -0.10 -2.95 11.24
N ASN A 87 0.81 -2.59 12.13
CA ASN A 87 0.62 -1.48 13.07
C ASN A 87 0.45 -0.16 12.32
N VAL A 88 1.25 0.09 11.28
CA VAL A 88 1.10 1.30 10.45
C VAL A 88 -0.26 1.34 9.76
N ILE A 89 -0.73 0.21 9.23
CA ILE A 89 -2.06 0.14 8.61
C ILE A 89 -3.16 0.42 9.65
N ALA A 90 -3.04 -0.15 10.84
CA ALA A 90 -3.98 0.10 11.93
C ALA A 90 -4.01 1.58 12.32
N ASP A 91 -2.85 2.23 12.45
CA ASP A 91 -2.73 3.65 12.76
C ASP A 91 -3.32 4.53 11.64
N CYS A 92 -3.07 4.19 10.37
CA CYS A 92 -3.69 4.89 9.24
C CYS A 92 -5.22 4.77 9.28
N VAL A 93 -5.75 3.58 9.56
CA VAL A 93 -7.20 3.36 9.67
C VAL A 93 -7.79 4.18 10.82
N ALA A 94 -7.16 4.16 12.00
CA ALA A 94 -7.62 4.95 13.15
C ALA A 94 -7.64 6.46 12.84
N ARG A 95 -6.62 6.96 12.12
CA ARG A 95 -6.57 8.35 11.65
C ARG A 95 -7.67 8.70 10.66
N ILE A 96 -7.91 7.83 9.67
CA ILE A 96 -9.00 8.03 8.70
C ILE A 96 -10.35 8.07 9.42
N GLU A 97 -10.57 7.18 10.38
CA GLU A 97 -11.82 7.10 11.14
C GLU A 97 -12.06 8.30 12.05
N CYS A 98 -10.98 8.96 12.52
CA CYS A 98 -11.09 10.20 13.29
C CYS A 98 -11.08 11.48 12.44
N GLY A 99 -11.03 11.36 11.11
CA GLY A 99 -11.02 12.50 10.18
C GLY A 99 -9.65 13.17 10.01
N ASP A 100 -8.55 12.47 10.32
CA ASP A 100 -7.18 12.87 10.03
C ASP A 100 -6.69 12.21 8.72
N GLU A 101 -7.35 12.52 7.60
CA GLU A 101 -7.00 11.98 6.29
C GLU A 101 -5.58 12.37 5.83
N GLU A 102 -5.15 13.61 6.12
CA GLU A 102 -3.81 14.09 5.76
C GLU A 102 -2.73 13.37 6.56
N GLY A 103 -2.93 13.19 7.88
CA GLY A 103 -1.99 12.45 8.71
C GLY A 103 -1.92 10.97 8.33
N ALA A 104 -3.04 10.35 7.96
CA ALA A 104 -3.03 8.99 7.41
C ALA A 104 -2.26 8.90 6.10
N TYR A 105 -2.45 9.88 5.20
CA TYR A 105 -1.71 9.97 3.94
C TYR A 105 -0.19 10.08 4.18
N ALA A 106 0.21 11.04 5.01
CA ALA A 106 1.62 11.30 5.32
C ALA A 106 2.28 10.08 5.99
N LEU A 107 1.62 9.46 6.97
CA LEU A 107 2.13 8.28 7.66
C LEU A 107 2.37 7.12 6.68
N TYR A 108 1.39 6.82 5.83
CA TYR A 108 1.50 5.75 4.85
C TYR A 108 2.64 6.02 3.85
N LYS A 109 2.72 7.25 3.32
CA LYS A 109 3.78 7.67 2.40
C LYS A 109 5.16 7.50 3.01
N THR A 110 5.38 8.05 4.20
CA THR A 110 6.66 7.96 4.90
C THR A 110 7.06 6.51 5.12
N LYS A 111 6.12 5.66 5.56
CA LYS A 111 6.43 4.24 5.78
C LYS A 111 6.84 3.54 4.48
N VAL A 112 6.06 3.69 3.41
CA VAL A 112 6.36 3.03 2.13
C VAL A 112 7.72 3.50 1.56
N LEU A 113 8.03 4.79 1.61
CA LEU A 113 9.34 5.31 1.17
C LEU A 113 10.50 4.76 2.01
N SER A 114 10.31 4.57 3.32
CA SER A 114 11.34 3.95 4.17
C SER A 114 11.61 2.49 3.79
N PHE A 115 10.57 1.75 3.37
CA PHE A 115 10.74 0.38 2.87
C PHE A 115 11.43 0.33 1.53
N GLU A 116 11.08 1.23 0.62
CA GLU A 116 11.75 1.35 -0.68
C GLU A 116 13.26 1.59 -0.53
N GLN A 117 13.67 2.47 0.40
CA GLN A 117 15.08 2.69 0.69
C GLN A 117 15.79 1.42 1.20
N ARG A 118 15.13 0.62 2.04
CA ARG A 118 15.68 -0.65 2.56
C ARG A 118 15.83 -1.70 1.45
N VAL A 119 14.90 -1.72 0.49
CA VAL A 119 14.97 -2.61 -0.67
C VAL A 119 16.21 -2.28 -1.52
N HIS A 120 16.43 -1.00 -1.85
CA HIS A 120 17.59 -0.59 -2.66
C HIS A 120 18.93 -0.85 -1.99
N GLN A 121 19.04 -0.75 -0.65
CA GLN A 121 20.30 -1.02 0.07
C GLN A 121 20.77 -2.49 -0.05
N VAL A 122 19.85 -3.43 -0.30
CA VAL A 122 20.18 -4.86 -0.46
C VAL A 122 20.63 -5.18 -1.89
N GLU A 123 20.21 -4.42 -2.90
CA GLU A 123 20.65 -4.66 -4.29
C GLU A 123 22.08 -4.18 -4.56
N GLU A 124 22.62 -3.28 -3.72
CA GLU A 124 23.98 -2.74 -3.82
C GLU A 124 25.02 -3.46 -2.93
N SER A 125 24.58 -4.45 -2.13
CA SER A 125 25.43 -5.21 -1.18
C SER A 125 25.65 -6.65 -1.64
#